data_AF-A0AAP3A7J1-F1
#
_entry.id   AF-A0AAP3A7J1-F1
#
_cell.length_a   1.000
_cell.length_b   1.000
_cell.length_c   1.000
_cell.angle_alpha   90.00
_cell.angle_beta   90.00
_cell.angle_gamma   90.00
#
_symmetry.space_group_name_H-M   'P 1'
#
loop_
_entity.id
_entity.type
_entity.pdbx_description
1 polymer ?
#
loop_
_entity_poly.entity_id
_entity_poly.type
_entity_poly.pdbx_seq_one_letter_code
_entity_poly.pdbx_strand_id
1 'polypeptide(L)'
;VDNGSVVATGAASLSWEYRYTLNVVIVDFSGDQGLLMAPVLAWLRENQPDAIHNPELREKLLSFEVDILRNDICDISLNLQLTEHVIVSAD
;
A
#
# COMPACT_ATOMS: atom_id res chain seq x y z
N VAL A 1 -3.74 -0.86 -10.02
CA VAL A 1 -3.59 -2.09 -9.20
C VAL A 1 -2.91 -3.10 -10.07
N ASP A 2 -1.69 -3.43 -9.71
CA ASP A 2 -0.80 -4.28 -10.52
C ASP A 2 -0.37 -5.51 -9.71
N ASN A 3 0.24 -6.49 -10.39
CA ASN A 3 0.86 -7.68 -9.77
C ASN A 3 -0.06 -8.45 -8.80
N GLY A 4 -1.35 -8.51 -9.12
CA GLY A 4 -2.35 -9.18 -8.29
C GLY A 4 -2.13 -10.69 -8.18
N SER A 5 -2.28 -11.23 -6.96
CA SER A 5 -2.30 -12.66 -6.69
C SER A 5 -3.25 -13.00 -5.54
N VAL A 6 -3.71 -14.25 -5.50
CA VAL A 6 -4.57 -14.78 -4.44
C VAL A 6 -3.82 -15.90 -3.74
N VAL A 7 -3.75 -15.82 -2.41
CA VAL A 7 -3.13 -16.84 -1.57
C VAL A 7 -4.18 -17.40 -0.64
N ALA A 8 -4.36 -18.72 -0.67
CA ALA A 8 -5.23 -19.43 0.24
C ALA A 8 -4.44 -20.53 0.94
N THR A 9 -4.74 -20.75 2.21
CA THR A 9 -4.27 -21.93 2.94
C THR A 9 -5.39 -22.98 2.85
N GLY A 10 -5.05 -24.26 2.69
CA GLY A 10 -6.03 -25.35 2.65
C GLY A 10 -6.73 -25.62 3.99
N ALA A 11 -7.00 -24.57 4.77
CA ALA A 11 -7.69 -24.62 6.05
C ALA A 11 -9.16 -25.04 5.87
N ALA A 12 -9.78 -25.50 6.95
CA ALA A 12 -11.17 -25.99 6.93
C ALA A 12 -12.19 -24.89 6.60
N SER A 13 -11.91 -23.64 6.99
CA SER A 13 -12.69 -22.46 6.61
C SER A 13 -12.27 -21.94 5.24
N LEU A 14 -13.23 -21.52 4.41
CA LEU A 14 -12.92 -20.84 3.16
C LEU A 14 -12.43 -19.42 3.45
N SER A 15 -11.14 -19.19 3.23
CA SER A 15 -10.49 -17.88 3.40
C SER A 15 -9.34 -17.72 2.42
N TRP A 16 -9.06 -16.49 2.01
CA TRP A 16 -7.94 -16.17 1.14
C TRP A 16 -7.40 -14.77 1.44
N GLU A 17 -6.26 -14.44 0.87
CA GLU A 17 -5.60 -13.14 0.93
C GLU A 17 -5.35 -12.66 -0.49
N TYR A 18 -5.80 -11.46 -0.82
CA TYR A 18 -5.34 -10.73 -2.01
C TYR A 18 -3.98 -10.11 -1.73
N ARG A 19 -3.06 -10.19 -2.69
CA ARG A 19 -1.79 -9.47 -2.65
C ARG A 19 -1.63 -8.70 -3.94
N TYR A 20 -1.29 -7.42 -3.85
CA TYR A 20 -1.22 -6.56 -5.02
C TYR A 20 -0.36 -5.32 -4.77
N THR A 21 0.05 -4.65 -5.85
CA THR A 21 0.60 -3.30 -5.79
C THR A 21 -0.53 -2.29 -6.02
N LEU A 22 -0.84 -1.47 -5.03
CA LEU A 22 -1.72 -0.32 -5.18
C LEU A 22 -0.89 0.88 -5.65
N ASN A 23 -1.22 1.38 -6.84
CA ASN A 23 -0.65 2.59 -7.39
C ASN A 23 -1.59 3.77 -7.07
N VAL A 24 -1.07 4.80 -6.43
CA VAL A 24 -1.80 6.04 -6.13
C VAL A 24 -1.07 7.18 -6.80
N VAL A 25 -1.76 7.95 -7.63
CA VAL A 25 -1.20 9.14 -8.26
C VAL A 25 -1.88 10.37 -7.68
N ILE A 26 -1.06 11.29 -7.19
CA ILE A 26 -1.47 12.59 -6.68
C ILE A 26 -0.94 13.61 -7.67
N VAL A 27 -1.82 14.47 -8.16
CA VAL A 27 -1.49 15.43 -9.22
C VAL A 27 -1.54 16.86 -8.68
N ASP A 28 -0.70 17.72 -9.26
CA ASP A 28 -0.62 19.15 -8.95
C ASP A 28 -0.49 19.44 -7.43
N PHE A 29 0.26 18.62 -6.69
CA PHE A 29 0.44 18.78 -5.25
C PHE A 29 1.41 19.91 -4.93
N SER A 30 0.93 20.91 -4.18
CA SER A 30 1.71 22.09 -3.78
C SER A 30 2.07 22.12 -2.28
N GLY A 31 1.92 20.99 -1.57
CA GLY A 31 2.13 20.90 -0.13
C GLY A 31 3.49 20.33 0.26
N ASP A 32 3.72 20.23 1.57
CA ASP A 32 4.87 19.50 2.11
C ASP A 32 4.70 17.99 1.90
N GLN A 33 5.67 17.37 1.21
CA GLN A 33 5.63 15.94 0.89
C GLN A 33 5.71 15.05 2.15
N GLY A 34 6.40 15.50 3.20
CA GLY A 34 6.44 14.80 4.49
C GLY A 34 5.08 14.75 5.17
N LEU A 35 4.30 15.84 5.08
CA LEU A 35 2.92 15.87 5.56
C LEU A 35 1.98 14.96 4.77
N LEU A 36 2.27 14.71 3.48
CA LEU A 36 1.56 13.72 2.67
C LEU A 36 1.92 12.28 3.06
N MET A 37 3.20 11.99 3.33
CA MET A 37 3.64 10.63 3.68
C MET A 37 3.18 10.18 5.06
N ALA A 38 3.05 11.12 6.02
CA ALA A 38 2.62 10.81 7.38
C ALA A 38 1.30 10.02 7.48
N PRO A 39 0.18 10.44 6.85
CA PRO A 39 -1.07 9.67 6.88
C PRO A 39 -0.97 8.32 6.16
N VAL A 40 -0.20 8.23 5.06
CA VAL A 40 0.03 6.96 4.36
C VAL A 40 0.75 5.96 5.27
N LEU A 41 1.81 6.40 5.95
CA LEU A 41 2.55 5.58 6.91
C LEU A 41 1.71 5.21 8.13
N ALA A 42 0.87 6.13 8.63
CA ALA A 42 -0.04 5.86 9.74
C ALA A 42 -1.04 4.75 9.36
N TRP A 43 -1.62 4.83 8.17
CA TRP A 43 -2.54 3.82 7.64
C TRP A 43 -1.84 2.47 7.43
N LEU A 44 -0.64 2.45 6.85
CA LEU A 44 0.15 1.23 6.66
C LEU A 44 0.50 0.56 7.99
N ARG A 45 0.82 1.33 9.03
CA ARG A 45 1.10 0.79 10.36
C ARG A 45 -0.10 0.06 10.96
N GLU A 46 -1.31 0.55 10.70
CA GLU A 46 -2.55 -0.05 11.21
C GLU A 46 -3.01 -1.25 10.36
N ASN A 47 -2.88 -1.15 9.04
CA ASN A 47 -3.47 -2.12 8.11
C ASN A 47 -2.49 -3.16 7.56
N GLN A 48 -1.18 -2.90 7.63
CA GLN A 48 -0.12 -3.80 7.18
C GLN A 48 0.94 -4.03 8.28
N PRO A 49 0.54 -4.34 9.53
CA PRO A 49 1.48 -4.43 10.65
C PRO A 49 2.55 -5.50 10.41
N ASP A 50 2.23 -6.62 9.77
CA ASP A 50 3.18 -7.70 9.51
C ASP A 50 4.29 -7.26 8.55
N ALA A 51 3.92 -6.54 7.48
CA ALA A 51 4.89 -5.98 6.54
C ALA A 51 5.74 -4.88 7.20
N ILE A 52 5.14 -4.06 8.06
CA ILE A 52 5.87 -3.04 8.82
C ILE A 52 6.86 -3.68 9.80
N HIS A 53 6.55 -4.79 10.48
CA HIS A 53 7.47 -5.36 11.47
C HIS A 53 8.53 -6.31 10.87
N ASN A 54 8.37 -6.72 9.62
CA ASN A 54 9.36 -7.53 8.90
C ASN A 54 10.31 -6.65 8.06
N PRO A 55 11.63 -6.63 8.34
CA PRO A 55 12.59 -5.78 7.61
C PRO A 55 12.58 -5.96 6.08
N GLU A 56 12.51 -7.21 5.60
CA GLU A 56 12.55 -7.52 4.17
C GLU A 56 11.28 -7.07 3.43
N LEU A 57 10.13 -7.13 4.10
CA LEU A 57 8.86 -6.65 3.56
C LEU A 57 8.77 -5.13 3.65
N ARG A 58 9.23 -4.55 4.76
CA ARG A 58 9.21 -3.10 5.01
C ARG A 58 9.96 -2.33 3.92
N GLU A 59 11.10 -2.83 3.46
CA GLU A 59 11.89 -2.20 2.38
C GLU A 59 11.13 -2.13 1.05
N LYS A 60 10.13 -3.00 0.85
CA LYS A 60 9.35 -3.12 -0.39
C LYS A 60 7.93 -2.57 -0.26
N LEU A 61 7.50 -2.25 0.96
CA LEU A 61 6.11 -1.93 1.31
C LEU A 61 5.60 -0.66 0.65
N LEU A 62 6.44 0.38 0.57
CA LEU A 62 6.11 1.67 -0.02
C LEU A 62 7.32 2.17 -0.82
N SER A 63 7.08 2.48 -2.09
CA SER A 63 7.99 3.31 -2.88
C SER A 63 7.22 4.50 -3.46
N PHE A 64 7.96 5.55 -3.83
CA PHE A 64 7.38 6.73 -4.42
C PHE A 64 8.28 7.30 -5.51
N GLU A 65 7.65 7.99 -6.46
CA GLU A 65 8.31 8.79 -7.48
C GLU A 65 7.69 10.18 -7.47
N VAL A 66 8.51 11.21 -7.69
CA VAL A 66 8.07 12.60 -7.74
C VAL A 66 8.48 13.19 -9.08
N ASP A 67 7.52 13.76 -9.79
CA ASP A 67 7.76 14.58 -10.97
C ASP A 67 7.51 16.06 -10.62
N ILE A 68 8.55 16.88 -10.71
CA ILE A 68 8.47 18.30 -10.34
C ILE A 68 7.98 19.07 -11.57
N LEU A 69 6.77 19.61 -11.48
CA LEU A 69 6.14 20.32 -12.59
C LEU A 69 6.64 21.78 -12.68
N ARG A 70 6.53 22.55 -11.59
CA ARG A 70 7.01 23.94 -11.49
C ARG A 70 6.91 24.48 -10.06
N ASN A 71 7.84 25.36 -9.69
CA ASN A 71 7.88 26.02 -8.37
C ASN A 71 7.73 25.01 -7.22
N ASP A 72 6.56 24.98 -6.60
CA ASP A 72 6.14 24.14 -5.48
C ASP A 72 5.17 23.02 -5.88
N ILE A 73 4.82 22.89 -7.16
CA ILE A 73 3.87 21.92 -7.69
C ILE A 73 4.60 20.67 -8.22
N CYS A 74 4.16 19.49 -7.77
CA CYS A 74 4.66 18.20 -8.24
C CYS A 74 3.54 17.16 -8.36
N ASP A 75 3.76 16.19 -9.24
CA ASP A 75 3.00 14.94 -9.27
C ASP A 75 3.75 13.89 -8.45
N ILE A 76 3.01 13.09 -7.67
CA ILE A 76 3.57 12.07 -6.78
C ILE A 76 2.88 10.75 -7.08
N SER A 77 3.67 9.76 -7.47
CA SER A 77 3.22 8.38 -7.63
C SER A 77 3.66 7.57 -6.42
N LEU A 78 2.75 6.86 -5.78
CA LEU A 78 3.01 5.94 -4.68
C LEU A 78 2.71 4.52 -5.15
N ASN A 79 3.59 3.58 -4.83
CA ASN A 79 3.37 2.16 -5.04
C ASN A 79 3.41 1.46 -3.68
N LEU A 80 2.29 0.84 -3.30
CA LEU A 80 2.10 0.17 -2.02
C LEU A 80 1.94 -1.33 -2.23
N GLN A 81 2.76 -2.17 -1.60
CA GLN A 81 2.57 -3.62 -1.61
C GLN A 81 1.65 -4.03 -0.47
N LEU A 82 0.40 -4.36 -0.80
CA LEU A 82 -0.66 -4.58 0.18
C LEU A 82 -1.14 -6.03 0.18
N THR A 83 -1.58 -6.46 1.35
CA THR A 83 -2.38 -7.68 1.52
C THR A 83 -3.76 -7.40 2.09
N GLU A 84 -4.76 -8.16 1.66
CA GLU A 84 -6.15 -8.03 2.12
C GLU A 84 -6.77 -9.41 2.37
N HIS A 85 -7.13 -9.69 3.62
CA HIS A 85 -7.70 -10.98 4.02
C HIS A 85 -9.21 -11.00 3.84
N VAL A 86 -9.71 -12.10 3.28
CA VAL A 86 -11.14 -12.41 3.18
C VAL A 86 -11.41 -13.72 3.89
N ILE A 87 -12.43 -13.71 4.75
CA ILE A 87 -12.93 -14.90 5.45
C ILE A 87 -14.40 -15.03 5.09
N VAL A 88 -14.80 -16.22 4.64
CA VAL A 88 -16.21 -16.52 4.36
C VAL A 88 -16.85 -17.04 5.64
N SER A 89 -17.82 -16.30 6.14
CA SER A 89 -18.76 -16.77 7.16
C SER A 89 -20.06 -17.21 6.49
N ALA A 90 -20.67 -18.29 7.01
CA ALA A 90 -22.07 -18.56 6.73
C ALA A 90 -22.91 -17.56 7.52
N ASP A 91 -23.81 -16.86 6.84
CA ASP A 91 -24.85 -16.02 7.48
C ASP A 91 -25.84 -16.87 8.29
#